data_AF-G9YEL5-F1
#
_entry.id   AF-G9YEL5-F1
#
_cell.length_a   1.000
_cell.length_b   1.000
_cell.length_c   1.000
_cell.angle_alpha   90.00
_cell.angle_beta   90.00
_cell.angle_gamma   90.00
#
_symmetry.space_group_name_H-M   'P 1'
#
loop_
_entity.id
_entity.type
_entity.pdbx_description
1 polymer ?
#
loop_
_entity_poly.entity_id
_entity_poly.type
_entity_poly.pdbx_seq_one_letter_code
_entity_poly.pdbx_strand_id
1 'polypeptide(L)'
;MASGQYGGQSINGIDRILAPYVRKSFGKYLEAVVEEQRDVYGIEPDMEKAEEIAWKRVKKEIKDGIQTIQYQINTLMTTNGQAPFVTLFMYFRPDYEYAREAAMIDEEILRQRIQGIKNEANVYVTPAFPKLIYVLDEHNARKGSPYYYLTELAAECTAKRMYPDYISAKKMRESYEGNVFSPMGCRSFLSPWKDETGAYKFDGRFNMGVVSLNLPQIGILAGGDEEKFFQIFHKRLELCKKALLLRVKLLKRITSDVSPIHWQYGAISRLKPGETVEKFMYGGYATLSLGYIGMYEATLLTKGVSHTAPEGKAFAHRVMDDFNEHIRKWREETNIGFALYGTPAESLTHRFCQKDRARFGDIKDVTDKGYYTNSYHVDVREPINVFDKFAFESEFEDKSTGGCISYAEIPNMTHNVPAILTMIEYIYDRISYAEFNTKLDYCHECGFDGEIKLNEANEWECPRCHNKNKSKLTVIRRTCGYLGENFWNEGRTKEIKDRVMHI
;
A
#
# COMPACT_ATOMS: atom_id res chain seq x y z
N MET A 1 2.97 15.91 -10.10
CA MET A 1 1.99 15.88 -8.99
C MET A 1 2.70 15.74 -7.64
N ALA A 2 3.59 14.75 -7.46
CA ALA A 2 4.23 14.50 -6.15
C ALA A 2 4.83 15.74 -5.46
N SER A 3 5.47 16.64 -6.21
CA SER A 3 6.04 17.90 -5.67
C SER A 3 5.02 18.92 -5.14
N GLY A 4 3.73 18.74 -5.40
CA GLY A 4 2.65 19.63 -4.95
C GLY A 4 1.83 19.08 -3.77
N GLN A 5 2.24 17.96 -3.18
CA GLN A 5 1.63 17.37 -2.00
C GLN A 5 2.68 16.66 -1.13
N TYR A 6 2.34 16.26 0.09
CA TYR A 6 3.27 15.60 1.02
C TYR A 6 3.03 14.08 1.15
N GLY A 7 2.03 13.53 0.46
CA GLY A 7 1.62 12.13 0.54
C GLY A 7 1.93 11.33 -0.71
N GLY A 8 1.62 10.03 -0.66
CA GLY A 8 1.72 9.14 -1.83
C GLY A 8 0.63 9.39 -2.87
N GLN A 9 0.85 8.85 -4.07
CA GLN A 9 -0.01 8.98 -5.24
C GLN A 9 -0.36 7.61 -5.77
N SER A 10 -1.57 7.47 -6.30
CA SER A 10 -2.01 6.20 -6.87
C SER A 10 -2.58 6.42 -8.25
N ILE A 11 -2.22 5.53 -9.16
CA ILE A 11 -2.83 5.41 -10.48
C ILE A 11 -3.81 4.25 -10.41
N ASN A 12 -5.11 4.58 -10.35
CA ASN A 12 -6.20 3.63 -10.17
C ASN A 12 -6.58 2.95 -11.50
N GLY A 13 -5.98 1.80 -11.79
CA GLY A 13 -6.19 1.06 -13.04
C GLY A 13 -5.22 1.51 -14.14
N ILE A 14 -3.91 1.37 -13.89
CA ILE A 14 -2.86 1.74 -14.87
C ILE A 14 -3.04 0.97 -16.19
N ASP A 15 -3.40 -0.29 -16.07
CA ASP A 15 -3.79 -1.22 -17.12
C ASP A 15 -4.95 -0.68 -17.96
N ARG A 16 -6.06 -0.31 -17.32
CA ARG A 16 -7.24 0.22 -18.01
C ARG A 16 -6.98 1.57 -18.66
N ILE A 17 -6.21 2.44 -17.99
CA ILE A 17 -5.84 3.76 -18.50
C ILE A 17 -4.97 3.64 -19.77
N LEU A 18 -4.02 2.70 -19.79
CA LEU A 18 -3.08 2.55 -20.90
C LEU A 18 -3.61 1.65 -22.04
N ALA A 19 -4.54 0.74 -21.75
CA ALA A 19 -5.04 -0.25 -22.70
C ALA A 19 -5.60 0.32 -24.03
N PRO A 20 -6.36 1.44 -24.06
CA PRO A 20 -6.81 2.04 -25.33
C PRO A 20 -5.64 2.50 -26.23
N TYR A 21 -4.51 2.90 -25.64
CA TYR A 21 -3.33 3.32 -26.40
C TYR A 21 -2.59 2.13 -27.01
N VAL A 22 -2.63 0.96 -26.36
CA VAL A 22 -2.12 -0.29 -26.93
C VAL A 22 -2.89 -0.65 -28.21
N ARG A 23 -4.23 -0.53 -28.21
CA ARG A 23 -5.05 -0.76 -29.41
C ARG A 23 -4.74 0.24 -30.52
N LYS A 24 -4.51 1.52 -30.18
CA LYS A 24 -4.09 2.54 -31.15
C LYS A 24 -2.72 2.23 -31.75
N SER A 25 -1.75 1.82 -30.93
CA SER A 25 -0.43 1.38 -31.42
C SER A 25 -0.54 0.17 -32.33
N PHE A 26 -1.41 -0.79 -32.01
CA PHE A 26 -1.68 -1.92 -32.90
C PHE A 26 -2.18 -1.47 -34.27
N GLY A 27 -3.19 -0.60 -34.32
CA GLY A 27 -3.70 -0.05 -35.59
C GLY A 27 -2.61 0.65 -36.40
N LYS A 28 -1.81 1.50 -35.75
CA LYS A 28 -0.68 2.19 -36.38
C LYS A 28 0.35 1.22 -36.95
N TYR A 29 0.72 0.18 -36.22
CA TYR A 29 1.70 -0.80 -36.71
C TYR A 29 1.13 -1.69 -37.79
N LEU A 30 -0.16 -2.05 -37.72
CA LEU A 30 -0.81 -2.84 -38.75
C LEU A 30 -0.84 -2.08 -40.08
N GLU A 31 -1.26 -0.81 -40.05
CA GLU A 31 -1.25 0.07 -41.22
C GLU A 31 0.15 0.17 -41.82
N ALA A 32 1.17 0.48 -41.00
CA ALA A 32 2.55 0.57 -41.46
C ALA A 32 3.09 -0.74 -42.07
N VAL A 33 2.76 -1.91 -41.49
CA VAL A 33 3.21 -3.19 -42.04
C VAL A 33 2.51 -3.53 -43.36
N VAL A 34 1.22 -3.19 -43.49
CA VAL A 34 0.48 -3.36 -44.75
C VAL A 34 1.04 -2.44 -45.84
N GLU A 35 1.36 -1.19 -45.51
CA GLU A 35 2.05 -0.27 -46.41
C GLU A 35 3.44 -0.80 -46.80
N GLU A 36 4.24 -1.30 -45.85
CA GLU A 36 5.54 -1.93 -46.13
C GLU A 36 5.39 -3.11 -47.12
N GLN A 37 4.40 -3.99 -46.93
CA GLN A 37 4.11 -5.10 -47.84
C GLN A 37 3.78 -4.63 -49.26
N ARG A 38 2.97 -3.59 -49.41
CA ARG A 38 2.59 -3.04 -50.72
C ARG A 38 3.73 -2.27 -51.38
N ASP A 39 4.28 -1.30 -50.68
CA ASP A 39 5.10 -0.25 -51.27
C ASP A 39 6.58 -0.64 -51.36
N VAL A 40 7.06 -1.44 -50.39
CA VAL A 40 8.47 -1.88 -50.33
C VAL A 40 8.63 -3.25 -50.97
N TYR A 41 7.78 -4.20 -50.63
CA TYR A 41 7.89 -5.58 -51.11
C TYR A 41 7.11 -5.84 -52.40
N GLY A 42 6.18 -4.97 -52.78
CA GLY A 42 5.40 -5.11 -54.02
C GLY A 42 4.46 -6.32 -54.02
N ILE A 43 4.03 -6.79 -52.84
CA ILE A 43 3.16 -7.96 -52.68
C ILE A 43 1.73 -7.57 -52.29
N GLU A 44 0.77 -8.43 -52.64
CA GLU A 44 -0.56 -8.41 -52.03
C GLU A 44 -0.41 -8.59 -50.51
N PRO A 45 -1.03 -7.73 -49.68
CA PRO A 45 -0.86 -7.83 -48.24
C PRO A 45 -1.32 -9.15 -47.66
N ASP A 46 -0.41 -9.83 -46.99
CA ASP A 46 -0.73 -10.93 -46.09
C ASP A 46 -1.13 -10.32 -44.74
N MET A 47 -2.44 -10.20 -44.54
CA MET A 47 -3.03 -9.61 -43.34
C MET A 47 -2.71 -10.43 -42.08
N GLU A 48 -2.62 -11.75 -42.17
CA GLU A 48 -2.30 -12.59 -41.01
C GLU A 48 -0.86 -12.32 -40.54
N LYS A 49 0.09 -12.27 -41.49
CA LYS A 49 1.48 -11.90 -41.18
C LYS A 49 1.61 -10.45 -40.74
N ALA A 50 0.82 -9.54 -41.31
CA ALA A 50 0.83 -8.15 -40.91
C ALA A 50 0.36 -7.98 -39.44
N GLU A 51 -0.71 -8.68 -39.06
CA GLU A 51 -1.20 -8.71 -37.67
C GLU A 51 -0.18 -9.32 -36.70
N GLU A 52 0.48 -10.42 -37.09
CA GLU A 52 1.53 -11.05 -36.28
C GLU A 52 2.69 -10.08 -36.01
N ILE A 53 3.18 -9.40 -37.05
CA ILE A 53 4.25 -8.41 -36.95
C ILE A 53 3.80 -7.20 -36.13
N ALA A 54 2.58 -6.70 -36.35
CA ALA A 54 2.03 -5.58 -35.60
C ALA A 54 1.96 -5.90 -34.11
N TRP A 55 1.42 -7.07 -33.72
CA TRP A 55 1.41 -7.50 -32.32
C TRP A 55 2.81 -7.68 -31.73
N LYS A 56 3.78 -8.16 -32.52
CA LYS A 56 5.18 -8.24 -32.08
C LYS A 56 5.77 -6.86 -31.81
N ARG A 57 5.50 -5.87 -32.67
CA ARG A 57 5.93 -4.47 -32.48
C ARG A 57 5.25 -3.84 -31.26
N VAL A 58 3.94 -4.06 -31.07
CA VAL A 58 3.20 -3.63 -29.88
C VAL A 58 3.76 -4.22 -28.59
N LYS A 59 4.03 -5.53 -28.55
CA LYS A 59 4.62 -6.17 -27.35
C LYS A 59 5.97 -5.54 -26.99
N LYS A 60 6.78 -5.20 -27.99
CA LYS A 60 8.04 -4.47 -27.77
C LYS A 60 7.78 -3.06 -27.23
N GLU A 61 6.81 -2.33 -27.78
CA GLU A 61 6.46 -0.99 -27.29
C GLU A 61 5.97 -1.01 -25.83
N ILE A 62 5.12 -1.98 -25.46
CA ILE A 62 4.67 -2.17 -24.07
C ILE A 62 5.88 -2.42 -23.17
N LYS A 63 6.77 -3.35 -23.55
CA LYS A 63 8.01 -3.63 -22.82
C LYS A 63 8.85 -2.39 -22.58
N ASP A 64 9.13 -1.62 -23.64
CA ASP A 64 9.95 -0.42 -23.57
C ASP A 64 9.26 0.68 -22.73
N GLY A 65 7.94 0.82 -22.85
CA GLY A 65 7.13 1.80 -22.10
C GLY A 65 7.04 1.49 -20.61
N ILE A 66 6.74 0.25 -20.23
CA ILE A 66 6.68 -0.17 -18.83
C ILE A 66 8.05 -0.11 -18.18
N GLN A 67 9.11 -0.52 -18.89
CA GLN A 67 10.48 -0.34 -18.41
C GLN A 67 10.80 1.15 -18.18
N THR A 68 10.39 2.02 -19.10
CA THR A 68 10.56 3.48 -18.94
C THR A 68 9.87 3.98 -17.68
N ILE A 69 8.62 3.56 -17.41
CA ILE A 69 7.89 3.91 -16.19
C ILE A 69 8.66 3.45 -14.93
N GLN A 70 9.10 2.18 -14.91
CA GLN A 70 9.85 1.63 -13.78
C GLN A 70 11.13 2.43 -13.49
N TYR A 71 11.93 2.74 -14.50
CA TYR A 71 13.17 3.48 -14.32
C TYR A 71 12.93 4.95 -13.99
N GLN A 72 11.99 5.62 -14.66
CA GLN A 72 11.70 7.04 -14.41
C GLN A 72 11.18 7.29 -13.01
N ILE A 73 10.32 6.41 -12.48
CA ILE A 73 9.83 6.54 -11.09
C ILE A 73 10.98 6.44 -10.08
N ASN A 74 12.03 5.66 -10.36
CA ASN A 74 13.17 5.51 -9.45
C ASN A 74 14.32 6.52 -9.69
N THR A 75 14.31 7.25 -10.81
CA THR A 75 15.37 8.20 -11.19
C THR A 75 14.95 9.66 -11.13
N LEU A 76 13.64 9.93 -11.26
CA LEU A 76 13.09 11.27 -11.08
C LEU A 76 12.99 11.60 -9.59
N MET A 77 13.41 12.82 -9.24
CA MET A 77 13.28 13.34 -7.88
C MET A 77 12.14 14.32 -7.78
N THR A 78 11.45 14.30 -6.63
CA THR A 78 10.51 15.35 -6.26
C THR A 78 11.25 16.53 -5.61
N THR A 79 10.53 17.61 -5.30
CA THR A 79 11.10 18.81 -4.66
C THR A 79 11.75 18.56 -3.30
N ASN A 80 11.45 17.43 -2.64
CA ASN A 80 12.07 17.04 -1.37
C ASN A 80 13.34 16.18 -1.54
N GLY A 81 13.79 15.94 -2.78
CA GLY A 81 14.99 15.15 -3.08
C GLY A 81 14.79 13.62 -3.03
N GLN A 82 13.55 13.13 -2.93
CA GLN A 82 13.23 11.71 -2.93
C GLN A 82 12.50 11.29 -4.21
N ALA A 83 12.57 10.00 -4.55
CA ALA A 83 11.73 9.40 -5.58
C ALA A 83 10.24 9.59 -5.23
N PRO A 84 9.36 9.80 -6.22
CA PRO A 84 7.94 9.98 -5.98
C PRO A 84 7.30 8.69 -5.44
N PHE A 85 6.50 8.83 -4.38
CA PHE A 85 5.80 7.69 -3.79
C PHE A 85 4.56 7.38 -4.64
N VAL A 86 4.72 6.44 -5.58
CA VAL A 86 3.69 6.08 -6.55
C VAL A 86 3.24 4.64 -6.36
N THR A 87 1.93 4.42 -6.39
CA THR A 87 1.27 3.12 -6.41
C THR A 87 0.61 2.92 -7.77
N LEU A 88 0.86 1.77 -8.39
CA LEU A 88 0.17 1.30 -9.58
C LEU A 88 -0.85 0.24 -9.18
N PHE A 89 -2.12 0.53 -9.43
CA PHE A 89 -3.22 -0.38 -9.16
C PHE A 89 -3.60 -1.10 -10.46
N MET A 90 -3.47 -2.42 -10.46
CA MET A 90 -3.72 -3.32 -11.59
C MET A 90 -5.07 -4.00 -11.37
N TYR A 91 -6.08 -3.57 -12.14
CA TYR A 91 -7.43 -4.11 -12.04
C TYR A 91 -8.25 -3.75 -13.29
N PHE A 92 -8.50 -4.76 -14.09
CA PHE A 92 -9.46 -4.75 -15.18
C PHE A 92 -10.52 -5.83 -14.95
N ARG A 93 -11.66 -5.70 -15.65
CA ARG A 93 -12.69 -6.74 -15.66
C ARG A 93 -12.69 -7.46 -17.02
N PRO A 94 -13.07 -8.75 -17.10
CA PRO A 94 -13.07 -9.48 -18.37
C PRO A 94 -14.01 -8.92 -19.44
N ASP A 95 -15.09 -8.25 -19.02
CA ASP A 95 -16.06 -7.58 -19.90
C ASP A 95 -15.59 -6.19 -20.39
N TYR A 96 -14.40 -5.74 -19.97
CA TYR A 96 -13.81 -4.51 -20.48
C TYR A 96 -13.39 -4.67 -21.94
N GLU A 97 -13.77 -3.71 -22.79
CA GLU A 97 -13.47 -3.70 -24.24
C GLU A 97 -11.97 -3.93 -24.54
N TYR A 98 -11.08 -3.42 -23.69
CA TYR A 98 -9.64 -3.54 -23.83
C TYR A 98 -9.01 -4.51 -22.82
N ALA A 99 -9.76 -5.54 -22.37
CA ALA A 99 -9.27 -6.50 -21.36
C ALA A 99 -8.00 -7.24 -21.81
N ARG A 100 -7.87 -7.57 -23.11
CA ARG A 100 -6.66 -8.20 -23.66
C ARG A 100 -5.44 -7.28 -23.50
N GLU A 101 -5.58 -6.02 -23.86
CA GLU A 101 -4.51 -5.02 -23.76
C GLU A 101 -4.14 -4.72 -22.30
N ALA A 102 -5.14 -4.62 -21.42
CA ALA A 102 -4.93 -4.46 -19.98
C ALA A 102 -4.12 -5.64 -19.40
N ALA A 103 -4.50 -6.87 -19.76
CA ALA A 103 -3.75 -8.07 -19.35
C ALA A 103 -2.30 -8.08 -19.85
N MET A 104 -2.04 -7.60 -21.08
CA MET A 104 -0.67 -7.48 -21.62
C MET A 104 0.16 -6.44 -20.84
N ILE A 105 -0.46 -5.37 -20.37
CA ILE A 105 0.19 -4.35 -19.54
C ILE A 105 0.54 -4.92 -18.16
N ASP A 106 -0.41 -5.58 -17.49
CA ASP A 106 -0.19 -6.23 -16.19
C ASP A 106 0.90 -7.29 -16.27
N GLU A 107 0.87 -8.13 -17.31
CA GLU A 107 1.90 -9.14 -17.55
C GLU A 107 3.30 -8.51 -17.64
N GLU A 108 3.44 -7.44 -18.41
CA GLU A 108 4.75 -6.78 -18.58
C GLU A 108 5.20 -6.04 -17.31
N ILE A 109 4.28 -5.42 -16.56
CA ILE A 109 4.59 -4.81 -15.25
C ILE A 109 5.17 -5.85 -14.31
N LEU A 110 4.56 -7.03 -14.22
CA LEU A 110 5.02 -8.11 -13.37
C LEU A 110 6.37 -8.67 -13.85
N ARG A 111 6.56 -8.85 -15.18
CA ARG A 111 7.83 -9.31 -15.76
C ARG A 111 8.99 -8.34 -15.49
N GLN A 112 8.79 -7.04 -15.69
CA GLN A 112 9.81 -6.01 -15.40
C GLN A 112 10.11 -5.93 -13.90
N ARG A 113 9.09 -6.11 -13.04
CA ARG A 113 9.32 -6.19 -11.60
C ARG A 113 10.15 -7.40 -11.23
N ILE A 114 9.82 -8.59 -11.73
CA ILE A 114 10.59 -9.84 -11.54
C ILE A 114 12.05 -9.63 -11.93
N GLN A 115 12.29 -9.03 -13.10
CA GLN A 115 13.63 -8.68 -13.55
C GLN A 115 14.34 -7.75 -12.55
N GLY A 116 13.64 -6.74 -12.03
CA GLY A 116 14.17 -5.75 -11.09
C GLY A 116 14.93 -4.62 -11.79
N ILE A 117 15.63 -3.79 -11.01
CA ILE A 117 16.47 -2.71 -11.52
C ILE A 117 17.93 -2.98 -11.18
N LYS A 118 18.84 -2.53 -12.04
CA LYS A 118 20.28 -2.63 -11.75
C LYS A 118 20.70 -1.56 -10.75
N ASN A 119 21.36 -1.97 -9.67
CA ASN A 119 22.03 -1.06 -8.76
C ASN A 119 23.42 -0.64 -9.28
N GLU A 120 24.15 0.16 -8.50
CA GLU A 120 25.51 0.64 -8.83
C GLU A 120 26.53 -0.49 -9.05
N ALA A 121 26.31 -1.66 -8.43
CA ALA A 121 27.13 -2.86 -8.62
C ALA A 121 26.69 -3.68 -9.85
N ASN A 122 25.80 -3.15 -10.70
CA ASN A 122 25.28 -3.81 -11.90
C ASN A 122 24.49 -5.11 -11.60
N VAL A 123 23.90 -5.20 -10.40
CA VAL A 123 23.10 -6.35 -9.93
C VAL A 123 21.62 -5.98 -9.91
N TYR A 124 20.77 -6.92 -10.32
CA TYR A 124 19.31 -6.74 -10.32
C TYR A 124 18.72 -6.83 -8.91
N VAL A 125 18.38 -5.68 -8.34
CA VAL A 125 17.77 -5.53 -7.02
C VAL A 125 16.28 -5.21 -7.10
N THR A 126 15.59 -5.36 -5.99
CA THR A 126 14.17 -5.05 -5.88
C THR A 126 13.98 -3.53 -5.82
N PRO A 127 13.24 -2.91 -6.75
CA PRO A 127 12.96 -1.48 -6.68
C PRO A 127 12.00 -1.17 -5.53
N ALA A 128 12.20 -0.07 -4.81
CA ALA A 128 11.27 0.37 -3.77
C ALA A 128 9.93 0.88 -4.35
N PHE A 129 9.99 1.55 -5.50
CA PHE A 129 8.85 2.12 -6.21
C PHE A 129 8.80 1.69 -7.69
N PRO A 130 7.65 1.82 -8.37
CA PRO A 130 6.34 2.02 -7.77
C PRO A 130 5.93 0.83 -6.89
N LYS A 131 5.05 1.09 -5.93
CA LYS A 131 4.27 0.04 -5.25
C LYS A 131 3.33 -0.58 -6.28
N LEU A 132 3.20 -1.90 -6.29
CA LEU A 132 2.31 -2.61 -7.21
C LEU A 132 1.19 -3.25 -6.39
N ILE A 133 -0.05 -2.99 -6.76
CA ILE A 133 -1.22 -3.65 -6.17
C ILE A 133 -1.91 -4.44 -7.27
N TYR A 134 -1.95 -5.76 -7.08
CA TYR A 134 -2.65 -6.70 -7.95
C TYR A 134 -4.00 -7.06 -7.31
N VAL A 135 -5.09 -6.80 -8.03
CA VAL A 135 -6.42 -7.07 -7.53
C VAL A 135 -6.87 -8.48 -7.91
N LEU A 136 -7.24 -9.24 -6.89
CA LEU A 136 -7.81 -10.58 -7.00
C LEU A 136 -9.32 -10.50 -7.18
N ASP A 137 -9.82 -11.13 -8.23
CA ASP A 137 -11.24 -11.23 -8.56
C ASP A 137 -11.56 -12.57 -9.21
N GLU A 138 -12.83 -12.87 -9.47
CA GLU A 138 -13.29 -14.19 -9.94
C GLU A 138 -12.53 -14.70 -11.18
N HIS A 139 -12.11 -13.78 -12.05
CA HIS A 139 -11.44 -14.07 -13.32
C HIS A 139 -9.94 -14.37 -13.22
N ASN A 140 -9.33 -14.16 -12.06
CA ASN A 140 -7.90 -14.41 -11.85
C ASN A 140 -7.55 -15.13 -10.53
N ALA A 141 -8.44 -15.16 -9.52
CA ALA A 141 -8.08 -15.62 -8.18
C ALA A 141 -7.91 -17.15 -8.04
N ARG A 142 -8.46 -17.96 -8.96
CA ARG A 142 -8.45 -19.43 -8.86
C ARG A 142 -8.05 -20.11 -10.16
N LYS A 143 -7.49 -21.31 -10.02
CA LYS A 143 -7.08 -22.15 -11.15
C LYS A 143 -8.29 -22.46 -12.04
N GLY A 144 -8.11 -22.29 -13.34
CA GLY A 144 -9.16 -22.44 -14.35
C GLY A 144 -9.83 -21.14 -14.75
N SER A 145 -9.63 -20.04 -14.00
CA SER A 145 -10.08 -18.72 -14.43
C SER A 145 -9.25 -18.19 -15.61
N PRO A 146 -9.82 -17.37 -16.52
CA PRO A 146 -9.16 -16.97 -17.78
C PRO A 146 -7.81 -16.27 -17.61
N TYR A 147 -7.63 -15.53 -16.52
CA TYR A 147 -6.43 -14.74 -16.24
C TYR A 147 -5.63 -15.28 -15.05
N TYR A 148 -5.85 -16.53 -14.64
CA TYR A 148 -5.11 -17.13 -13.52
C TYR A 148 -3.59 -17.14 -13.76
N TYR A 149 -3.15 -17.20 -15.02
CA TYR A 149 -1.72 -17.12 -15.37
C TYR A 149 -1.05 -15.81 -14.90
N LEU A 150 -1.81 -14.70 -14.81
CA LEU A 150 -1.32 -13.45 -14.23
C LEU A 150 -1.14 -13.56 -12.71
N THR A 151 -1.99 -14.33 -12.04
CA THR A 151 -1.84 -14.62 -10.60
C THR A 151 -0.64 -15.54 -10.34
N GLU A 152 -0.38 -16.51 -11.21
CA GLU A 152 0.85 -17.31 -11.16
C GLU A 152 2.10 -16.43 -11.32
N LEU A 153 2.07 -15.49 -12.27
CA LEU A 153 3.15 -14.52 -12.48
C LEU A 153 3.29 -13.55 -11.29
N ALA A 154 2.18 -13.10 -10.70
CA ALA A 154 2.18 -12.26 -9.50
C ALA A 154 2.80 -12.99 -8.30
N ALA A 155 2.46 -14.27 -8.12
CA ALA A 155 3.04 -15.10 -7.07
C ALA A 155 4.56 -15.29 -7.26
N GLU A 156 5.03 -15.51 -8.49
CA GLU A 156 6.47 -15.53 -8.81
C GLU A 156 7.13 -14.18 -8.50
N CYS A 157 6.45 -13.08 -8.84
CA CYS A 157 6.90 -11.73 -8.56
C CYS A 157 7.07 -11.50 -7.05
N THR A 158 6.08 -11.83 -6.24
CA THR A 158 6.14 -11.76 -4.77
C THR A 158 7.32 -12.56 -4.22
N ALA A 159 7.51 -13.80 -4.70
CA ALA A 159 8.58 -14.67 -4.24
C ALA A 159 9.97 -14.06 -4.44
N LYS A 160 10.17 -13.36 -5.57
CA LYS A 160 11.45 -12.77 -5.96
C LYS A 160 11.63 -11.33 -5.55
N ARG A 161 10.55 -10.56 -5.35
CA ARG A 161 10.56 -9.09 -5.29
C ARG A 161 9.57 -8.47 -4.30
N MET A 162 8.96 -9.25 -3.41
CA MET A 162 7.92 -8.85 -2.43
C MET A 162 6.61 -8.34 -3.02
N TYR A 163 6.66 -7.33 -3.89
CA TYR A 163 5.51 -6.90 -4.69
C TYR A 163 5.13 -7.95 -5.74
N PRO A 164 3.87 -7.97 -6.22
CA PRO A 164 2.78 -7.06 -5.85
C PRO A 164 2.15 -7.39 -4.50
N ASP A 165 1.44 -6.40 -3.99
CA ASP A 165 0.51 -6.55 -2.89
C ASP A 165 -0.87 -6.96 -3.41
N TYR A 166 -1.71 -7.53 -2.55
CA TYR A 166 -2.95 -8.17 -2.98
C TYR A 166 -4.18 -7.51 -2.36
N ILE A 167 -5.12 -7.10 -3.20
CA ILE A 167 -6.44 -6.63 -2.75
C ILE A 167 -7.52 -7.58 -3.24
N SER A 168 -8.43 -7.97 -2.34
CA SER A 168 -9.61 -8.75 -2.71
C SER A 168 -10.70 -7.83 -3.25
N ALA A 169 -11.03 -7.94 -4.54
CA ALA A 169 -12.19 -7.28 -5.11
C ALA A 169 -13.50 -7.70 -4.41
N LYS A 170 -13.58 -8.96 -3.97
CA LYS A 170 -14.74 -9.49 -3.23
C LYS A 170 -14.94 -8.75 -1.92
N LYS A 171 -13.90 -8.63 -1.10
CA LYS A 171 -13.98 -7.90 0.18
C LYS A 171 -14.14 -6.41 0.01
N MET A 172 -13.46 -5.81 -0.97
CA MET A 172 -13.68 -4.40 -1.33
C MET A 172 -15.15 -4.11 -1.66
N ARG A 173 -15.83 -4.97 -2.42
CA ARG A 173 -17.25 -4.81 -2.73
C ARG A 173 -18.14 -4.90 -1.48
N GLU A 174 -17.81 -5.77 -0.54
CA GLU A 174 -18.51 -5.90 0.75
C GLU A 174 -18.37 -4.60 1.58
N SER A 175 -17.16 -4.04 1.68
CA SER A 175 -16.87 -2.89 2.55
C SER A 175 -17.15 -1.51 1.92
N TYR A 176 -17.17 -1.41 0.59
CA TYR A 176 -17.24 -0.13 -0.15
C TYR A 176 -18.39 -0.04 -1.15
N GLU A 177 -19.57 -0.52 -0.78
CA GLU A 177 -20.82 -0.38 -1.56
C GLU A 177 -20.68 -0.93 -3.00
N GLY A 178 -20.03 -2.08 -3.16
CA GLY A 178 -19.84 -2.72 -4.46
C GLY A 178 -18.69 -2.17 -5.31
N ASN A 179 -17.85 -1.28 -4.76
CA ASN A 179 -16.77 -0.64 -5.51
C ASN A 179 -15.40 -1.29 -5.26
N VAL A 180 -14.54 -1.23 -6.28
CA VAL A 180 -13.15 -1.68 -6.22
C VAL A 180 -12.29 -0.56 -6.80
N PHE A 181 -11.38 -0.02 -5.99
CA PHE A 181 -10.56 1.14 -6.34
C PHE A 181 -9.27 1.13 -5.53
N SER A 182 -8.26 1.84 -6.04
CA SER A 182 -6.95 1.92 -5.39
C SER A 182 -7.01 2.63 -4.02
N PRO A 183 -6.27 2.16 -3.00
CA PRO A 183 -5.91 3.03 -1.90
C PRO A 183 -5.04 4.19 -2.41
N MET A 184 -5.15 5.36 -1.79
CA MET A 184 -4.27 6.50 -2.01
C MET A 184 -2.93 6.28 -1.29
N GLY A 185 -1.84 6.33 -2.05
CA GLY A 185 -0.49 6.05 -1.57
C GLY A 185 -0.40 4.62 -1.02
N CYS A 186 -0.09 4.50 0.28
CA CYS A 186 0.22 3.21 0.90
C CYS A 186 -1.04 2.35 1.09
N ARG A 187 -2.06 2.92 1.76
CA ARG A 187 -3.26 2.21 2.25
C ARG A 187 -4.42 3.12 2.66
N SER A 188 -4.49 4.37 2.20
CA SER A 188 -5.62 5.24 2.58
C SER A 188 -6.78 5.04 1.62
N PHE A 189 -7.88 4.46 2.09
CA PHE A 189 -9.07 4.27 1.28
C PHE A 189 -10.03 5.45 1.44
N LEU A 190 -10.64 5.84 0.33
CA LEU A 190 -11.72 6.83 0.30
C LEU A 190 -13.02 6.17 0.78
N SER A 191 -13.85 6.91 1.50
CA SER A 191 -15.25 6.50 1.66
C SER A 191 -15.97 6.62 0.31
N PRO A 192 -16.95 5.74 0.01
CA PRO A 192 -17.78 5.89 -1.17
C PRO A 192 -18.45 7.28 -1.18
N TRP A 193 -18.49 7.90 -2.35
CA TRP A 193 -19.10 9.22 -2.55
C TRP A 193 -19.69 9.25 -3.94
N LYS A 194 -20.89 9.82 -4.05
CA LYS A 194 -21.63 9.95 -5.30
C LYS A 194 -21.63 11.39 -5.75
N ASP A 195 -21.42 11.60 -7.04
CA ASP A 195 -21.59 12.91 -7.65
C ASP A 195 -23.07 13.29 -7.82
N GLU A 196 -23.31 14.46 -8.42
CA GLU A 196 -24.65 15.00 -8.67
C GLU A 196 -25.52 14.10 -9.56
N THR A 197 -24.90 13.18 -10.32
CA THR A 197 -25.60 12.20 -11.17
C THR A 197 -25.91 10.90 -10.43
N GLY A 198 -25.45 10.75 -9.19
CA GLY A 198 -25.58 9.54 -8.39
C GLY A 198 -24.49 8.49 -8.67
N ALA A 199 -23.49 8.81 -9.50
CA ALA A 199 -22.40 7.89 -9.84
C ALA A 199 -21.27 7.96 -8.80
N TYR A 200 -20.70 6.79 -8.45
CA TYR A 200 -19.55 6.75 -7.56
C TYR A 200 -18.33 7.40 -8.22
N LYS A 201 -17.61 8.23 -7.47
CA LYS A 201 -16.36 8.85 -7.91
C LYS A 201 -15.24 8.56 -6.92
N PHE A 202 -14.10 8.12 -7.44
CA PHE A 202 -12.86 7.89 -6.69
C PHE A 202 -11.70 8.67 -7.27
N ASP A 203 -11.54 8.67 -8.58
CA ASP A 203 -10.46 9.39 -9.26
C ASP A 203 -10.63 10.92 -9.09
N GLY A 204 -9.52 11.59 -8.81
CA GLY A 204 -9.49 13.02 -8.51
C GLY A 204 -10.01 13.39 -7.13
N ARG A 205 -10.29 12.43 -6.23
CA ARG A 205 -10.51 12.68 -4.81
C ARG A 205 -9.21 12.51 -4.02
N PHE A 206 -9.16 13.04 -2.80
CA PHE A 206 -7.92 13.13 -2.02
C PHE A 206 -8.17 13.05 -0.50
N ASN A 207 -7.09 12.92 0.26
CA ASN A 207 -7.07 13.01 1.73
C ASN A 207 -6.39 14.32 2.18
N MET A 208 -6.99 15.00 3.16
CA MET A 208 -6.52 16.29 3.67
C MET A 208 -5.47 16.18 4.78
N GLY A 209 -5.22 14.97 5.29
CA GLY A 209 -4.20 14.69 6.29
C GLY A 209 -4.67 13.78 7.41
N VAL A 210 -3.70 13.39 8.24
CA VAL A 210 -3.87 12.40 9.32
C VAL A 210 -3.51 13.00 10.67
N VAL A 211 -4.28 12.70 11.71
CA VAL A 211 -3.90 12.89 13.13
C VAL A 211 -4.02 11.55 13.81
N SER A 212 -2.92 11.03 14.35
CA SER A 212 -2.88 9.70 14.96
C SER A 212 -2.95 9.75 16.48
N LEU A 213 -3.80 8.91 17.06
CA LEU A 213 -3.98 8.74 18.50
C LEU A 213 -3.03 7.66 19.03
N ASN A 214 -2.30 7.99 20.10
CA ASN A 214 -1.44 7.04 20.83
C ASN A 214 -2.29 6.27 21.85
N LEU A 215 -2.78 5.08 21.47
CA LEU A 215 -3.56 4.20 22.35
C LEU A 215 -2.74 3.66 23.53
N PRO A 216 -1.47 3.25 23.37
CA PRO A 216 -0.66 2.77 24.49
C PRO A 216 -0.57 3.79 25.63
N GLN A 217 -0.36 5.07 25.32
CA GLN A 217 -0.31 6.11 26.35
C GLN A 217 -1.63 6.27 27.13
N ILE A 218 -2.77 5.96 26.50
CA ILE A 218 -4.06 5.94 27.21
C ILE A 218 -4.07 4.78 28.21
N GLY A 219 -3.63 3.58 27.79
CA GLY A 219 -3.48 2.41 28.66
C GLY A 219 -2.54 2.68 29.84
N ILE A 220 -1.39 3.32 29.62
CA ILE A 220 -0.43 3.68 30.68
C ILE A 220 -1.08 4.60 31.71
N LEU A 221 -1.83 5.61 31.28
CA LEU A 221 -2.49 6.56 32.17
C LEU A 221 -3.70 5.97 32.89
N ALA A 222 -4.37 5.01 32.27
CA ALA A 222 -5.49 4.28 32.83
C ALA A 222 -5.03 3.33 33.95
N GLY A 223 -3.87 2.68 33.80
CA GLY A 223 -3.28 1.83 34.83
C GLY A 223 -4.11 0.58 35.13
N GLY A 224 -4.63 -0.07 34.09
CA GLY A 224 -5.51 -1.25 34.19
C GLY A 224 -7.00 -0.94 34.39
N ASP A 225 -7.37 0.31 34.66
CA ASP A 225 -8.78 0.72 34.78
C ASP A 225 -9.40 0.98 33.40
N GLU A 226 -10.28 0.09 32.98
CA GLU A 226 -10.94 0.17 31.67
C GLU A 226 -11.89 1.37 31.57
N GLU A 227 -12.62 1.73 32.62
CA GLU A 227 -13.52 2.88 32.59
C GLU A 227 -12.71 4.17 32.39
N LYS A 228 -11.62 4.30 33.15
CA LYS A 228 -10.68 5.41 33.00
C LYS A 228 -10.01 5.44 31.62
N PHE A 229 -9.73 4.28 31.02
CA PHE A 229 -9.24 4.20 29.64
C PHE A 229 -10.22 4.91 28.69
N PHE A 230 -11.51 4.55 28.72
CA PHE A 230 -12.52 5.14 27.84
C PHE A 230 -12.76 6.63 28.13
N GLN A 231 -12.70 7.06 29.39
CA GLN A 231 -12.77 8.49 29.75
C GLN A 231 -11.63 9.30 29.11
N ILE A 232 -10.39 8.81 29.20
CA ILE A 232 -9.21 9.47 28.60
C ILE A 232 -9.28 9.40 27.06
N PHE A 233 -9.71 8.26 26.53
CA PHE A 233 -9.89 8.03 25.10
C PHE A 233 -10.85 9.04 24.48
N HIS A 234 -12.07 9.17 25.01
CA HIS A 234 -13.07 10.13 24.53
C HIS A 234 -12.57 11.58 24.62
N LYS A 235 -11.90 11.94 25.72
CA LYS A 235 -11.29 13.27 25.86
C LYS A 235 -10.25 13.55 24.77
N ARG A 236 -9.46 12.55 24.37
CA ARG A 236 -8.44 12.70 23.32
C ARG A 236 -9.04 12.67 21.91
N LEU A 237 -10.12 11.91 21.68
CA LEU A 237 -10.86 11.95 20.43
C LEU A 237 -11.33 13.38 20.11
N GLU A 238 -11.87 14.09 21.09
CA GLU A 238 -12.28 15.49 20.92
C GLU A 238 -11.09 16.42 20.59
N LEU A 239 -9.91 16.15 21.14
CA LEU A 239 -8.70 16.88 20.77
C LEU A 239 -8.25 16.56 19.34
N CYS A 240 -8.30 15.30 18.94
CA CYS A 240 -8.00 14.87 17.57
C CYS A 240 -8.96 15.54 16.57
N LYS A 241 -10.27 15.57 16.85
CA LYS A 241 -11.26 16.28 16.04
C LYS A 241 -10.90 17.74 15.84
N LYS A 242 -10.56 18.46 16.92
CA LYS A 242 -10.13 19.88 16.84
C LYS A 242 -8.89 20.05 15.95
N ALA A 243 -7.88 19.18 16.11
CA ALA A 243 -6.66 19.23 15.29
C ALA A 243 -6.93 18.95 13.81
N LEU A 244 -7.83 18.00 13.52
CA LEU A 244 -8.26 17.67 12.16
C LEU A 244 -9.02 18.85 11.53
N LEU A 245 -10.00 19.43 12.22
CA LEU A 245 -10.79 20.57 11.73
C LEU A 245 -9.96 21.84 11.54
N LEU A 246 -8.86 22.01 12.30
CA LEU A 246 -7.92 23.11 12.08
C LEU A 246 -7.36 23.08 10.65
N ARG A 247 -7.07 21.90 10.09
CA ARG A 247 -6.60 21.78 8.70
C ARG A 247 -7.64 22.28 7.71
N VAL A 248 -8.90 21.89 7.89
CA VAL A 248 -10.00 22.35 7.03
C VAL A 248 -10.13 23.87 7.08
N LYS A 249 -10.03 24.47 8.28
CA LYS A 249 -10.06 25.91 8.46
C LYS A 249 -8.94 26.64 7.70
N LEU A 250 -7.75 26.03 7.60
CA LEU A 250 -6.62 26.58 6.86
C LEU A 250 -6.79 26.40 5.34
N LEU A 251 -7.22 25.22 4.90
CA LEU A 251 -7.31 24.86 3.49
C LEU A 251 -8.46 25.54 2.75
N LYS A 252 -9.57 25.86 3.42
CA LYS A 252 -10.77 26.40 2.75
C LYS A 252 -10.56 27.75 2.05
N ARG A 253 -9.51 28.50 2.40
CA ARG A 253 -9.20 29.81 1.80
C ARG A 253 -8.20 29.72 0.65
N ILE A 254 -7.67 28.54 0.39
CA ILE A 254 -6.64 28.32 -0.64
C ILE A 254 -7.29 28.36 -2.02
N THR A 255 -6.59 28.97 -2.98
CA THR A 255 -7.01 29.03 -4.38
C THR A 255 -6.32 27.96 -5.21
N SER A 256 -6.86 27.71 -6.41
CA SER A 256 -6.33 26.75 -7.38
C SER A 256 -4.88 27.03 -7.78
N ASP A 257 -4.43 28.28 -7.67
CA ASP A 257 -3.11 28.75 -8.11
C ASP A 257 -1.94 28.18 -7.32
N VAL A 258 -2.17 27.69 -6.10
CA VAL A 258 -1.09 27.09 -5.29
C VAL A 258 -0.57 25.79 -5.90
N SER A 259 -1.39 25.11 -6.71
CA SER A 259 -0.97 23.91 -7.42
C SER A 259 -1.82 23.67 -8.67
N PRO A 260 -1.50 24.36 -9.79
CA PRO A 260 -2.27 24.28 -11.02
C PRO A 260 -2.46 22.85 -11.54
N ILE A 261 -1.43 21.99 -11.39
CA ILE A 261 -1.53 20.58 -11.80
C ILE A 261 -2.66 19.83 -11.07
N HIS A 262 -2.84 20.07 -9.78
CA HIS A 262 -3.90 19.45 -8.98
C HIS A 262 -5.26 20.08 -9.32
N TRP A 263 -5.33 21.41 -9.26
CA TRP A 263 -6.61 22.10 -9.21
C TRP A 263 -7.14 22.56 -10.57
N GLN A 264 -6.28 22.79 -11.56
CA GLN A 264 -6.64 23.40 -12.85
C GLN A 264 -6.50 22.43 -14.03
N TYR A 265 -5.52 21.52 -13.98
CA TYR A 265 -5.16 20.67 -15.13
C TYR A 265 -5.59 19.20 -15.03
N GLY A 266 -6.52 18.88 -14.12
CA GLY A 266 -7.27 17.63 -14.17
C GLY A 266 -6.75 16.49 -13.30
N ALA A 267 -5.73 16.70 -12.45
CA ALA A 267 -5.35 15.65 -11.49
C ALA A 267 -6.37 15.49 -10.36
N ILE A 268 -6.94 16.59 -9.86
CA ILE A 268 -8.08 16.59 -8.91
C ILE A 268 -9.30 17.25 -9.55
N SER A 269 -9.10 18.41 -10.18
CA SER A 269 -10.17 19.22 -10.77
C SER A 269 -9.68 20.06 -11.95
N ARG A 270 -10.60 20.82 -12.55
CA ARG A 270 -10.38 21.84 -13.58
C ARG A 270 -10.98 23.19 -13.17
N LEU A 271 -10.57 23.67 -12.00
CA LEU A 271 -10.88 25.02 -11.54
C LEU A 271 -10.18 26.07 -12.43
N LYS A 272 -10.78 27.24 -12.56
CA LYS A 272 -10.15 28.44 -13.13
C LYS A 272 -9.10 29.00 -12.15
N PRO A 273 -8.13 29.77 -12.65
CA PRO A 273 -7.22 30.54 -11.80
C PRO A 273 -7.98 31.41 -10.78
N GLY A 274 -7.49 31.47 -9.54
CA GLY A 274 -8.11 32.22 -8.45
C GLY A 274 -9.31 31.56 -7.76
N GLU A 275 -9.91 30.51 -8.31
CA GLU A 275 -11.04 29.81 -7.64
C GLU A 275 -10.59 29.10 -6.36
N THR A 276 -11.45 29.13 -5.33
CA THR A 276 -11.16 28.45 -4.05
C THR A 276 -11.39 26.95 -4.14
N VAL A 277 -10.65 26.20 -3.33
CA VAL A 277 -10.80 24.73 -3.22
C VAL A 277 -11.85 24.31 -2.17
N GLU A 278 -12.52 25.28 -1.52
CA GLU A 278 -13.40 25.08 -0.36
C GLU A 278 -14.47 24.00 -0.58
N LYS A 279 -15.10 23.99 -1.77
CA LYS A 279 -16.17 23.05 -2.09
C LYS A 279 -15.78 21.58 -1.95
N PHE A 280 -14.49 21.25 -2.11
CA PHE A 280 -14.00 19.88 -2.00
C PHE A 280 -13.79 19.41 -0.56
N MET A 281 -13.86 20.33 0.41
CA MET A 281 -13.61 20.03 1.83
C MET A 281 -14.86 19.46 2.54
N TYR A 282 -16.04 19.63 1.95
CA TYR A 282 -17.33 19.25 2.52
C TYR A 282 -18.03 18.19 1.67
N GLY A 283 -19.12 17.62 2.20
CA GLY A 283 -19.94 16.64 1.49
C GLY A 283 -19.27 15.27 1.31
N GLY A 284 -18.10 15.05 1.93
CA GLY A 284 -17.35 13.79 1.83
C GLY A 284 -16.50 13.63 0.56
N TYR A 285 -16.35 14.67 -0.27
CA TYR A 285 -15.50 14.58 -1.47
C TYR A 285 -14.04 14.27 -1.11
N ALA A 286 -13.44 15.05 -0.20
CA ALA A 286 -12.15 14.72 0.39
C ALA A 286 -12.32 14.02 1.74
N THR A 287 -11.33 13.19 2.09
CA THR A 287 -11.30 12.50 3.39
C THR A 287 -10.36 13.15 4.39
N LEU A 288 -10.60 12.93 5.67
CA LEU A 288 -9.77 13.40 6.79
C LEU A 288 -9.55 12.24 7.77
N SER A 289 -8.30 11.84 7.98
CA SER A 289 -8.03 10.56 8.65
C SER A 289 -7.77 10.72 10.14
N LEU A 290 -8.58 10.03 10.95
CA LEU A 290 -8.25 9.75 12.35
C LEU A 290 -7.38 8.50 12.40
N GLY A 291 -6.09 8.69 12.65
CA GLY A 291 -5.15 7.62 12.79
C GLY A 291 -5.19 6.98 14.19
N TYR A 292 -4.80 5.72 14.30
CA TYR A 292 -4.47 5.08 15.58
C TYR A 292 -3.27 4.13 15.42
N ILE A 293 -2.70 3.74 16.56
CA ILE A 293 -1.54 2.85 16.67
C ILE A 293 -1.53 2.20 18.06
N GLY A 294 -1.00 0.98 18.16
CA GLY A 294 -0.69 0.30 19.42
C GLY A 294 -1.90 -0.34 20.09
N MET A 295 -2.76 -1.02 19.31
CA MET A 295 -3.89 -1.78 19.86
C MET A 295 -3.40 -2.92 20.77
N TYR A 296 -2.32 -3.61 20.37
CA TYR A 296 -1.69 -4.65 21.19
C TYR A 296 -1.30 -4.12 22.58
N GLU A 297 -0.50 -3.05 22.66
CA GLU A 297 -0.01 -2.55 23.95
C GLU A 297 -1.14 -1.93 24.76
N ALA A 298 -2.09 -1.22 24.13
CA ALA A 298 -3.26 -0.70 24.82
C ALA A 298 -4.08 -1.82 25.47
N THR A 299 -4.27 -2.93 24.75
CA THR A 299 -4.96 -4.10 25.27
C THR A 299 -4.16 -4.78 26.39
N LEU A 300 -2.86 -4.93 26.22
CA LEU A 300 -1.98 -5.50 27.24
C LEU A 300 -2.01 -4.67 28.55
N LEU A 301 -1.97 -3.35 28.44
CA LEU A 301 -1.99 -2.42 29.58
C LEU A 301 -3.34 -2.39 30.32
N THR A 302 -4.44 -2.66 29.62
CA THR A 302 -5.79 -2.60 30.20
C THR A 302 -6.30 -3.98 30.64
N LYS A 303 -6.01 -5.03 29.88
CA LYS A 303 -6.53 -6.39 30.09
C LYS A 303 -5.48 -7.38 30.60
N GLY A 304 -4.19 -7.04 30.56
CA GLY A 304 -3.12 -7.95 30.94
C GLY A 304 -2.86 -9.08 29.94
N VAL A 305 -3.52 -9.07 28.77
CA VAL A 305 -3.41 -10.09 27.73
C VAL A 305 -3.27 -9.47 26.34
N SER A 306 -2.75 -10.23 25.38
CA SER A 306 -2.74 -9.80 23.96
C SER A 306 -4.17 -9.64 23.45
N HIS A 307 -4.35 -8.73 22.49
CA HIS A 307 -5.59 -8.57 21.75
C HIS A 307 -6.01 -9.80 20.91
N THR A 308 -5.14 -10.79 20.75
CA THR A 308 -5.49 -12.09 20.15
C THR A 308 -6.22 -13.03 21.12
N ALA A 309 -6.07 -12.83 22.44
CA ALA A 309 -6.81 -13.58 23.45
C ALA A 309 -8.30 -13.16 23.47
N PRO A 310 -9.25 -14.04 23.83
CA PRO A 310 -10.68 -13.73 23.76
C PRO A 310 -11.11 -12.44 24.48
N GLU A 311 -10.62 -12.19 25.70
CA GLU A 311 -10.92 -10.96 26.44
C GLU A 311 -10.27 -9.72 25.79
N GLY A 312 -9.00 -9.86 25.39
CA GLY A 312 -8.27 -8.77 24.73
C GLY A 312 -8.92 -8.39 23.40
N LYS A 313 -9.36 -9.39 22.62
CA LYS A 313 -10.08 -9.23 21.37
C LYS A 313 -11.39 -8.47 21.57
N ALA A 314 -12.17 -8.83 22.61
CA ALA A 314 -13.40 -8.13 22.94
C ALA A 314 -13.16 -6.65 23.29
N PHE A 315 -12.10 -6.35 24.05
CA PHE A 315 -11.69 -4.98 24.34
C PHE A 315 -11.25 -4.22 23.08
N ALA A 316 -10.39 -4.81 22.26
CA ALA A 316 -9.91 -4.19 21.02
C ALA A 316 -11.06 -3.87 20.05
N HIS A 317 -12.04 -4.78 19.92
CA HIS A 317 -13.24 -4.54 19.13
C HIS A 317 -14.08 -3.39 19.67
N ARG A 318 -14.26 -3.28 20.98
CA ARG A 318 -14.98 -2.14 21.59
C ARG A 318 -14.30 -0.81 21.30
N VAL A 319 -12.96 -0.75 21.38
CA VAL A 319 -12.21 0.46 21.01
C VAL A 319 -12.45 0.84 19.55
N MET A 320 -12.48 -0.14 18.64
CA MET A 320 -12.78 0.09 17.22
C MET A 320 -14.23 0.54 16.99
N ASP A 321 -15.19 0.01 17.74
CA ASP A 321 -16.60 0.40 17.66
C ASP A 321 -16.79 1.84 18.14
N ASP A 322 -16.18 2.23 19.27
CA ASP A 322 -16.21 3.61 19.74
C ASP A 322 -15.54 4.58 18.76
N PHE A 323 -14.42 4.21 18.15
CA PHE A 323 -13.81 5.00 17.07
C PHE A 323 -14.80 5.26 15.93
N ASN A 324 -15.45 4.21 15.44
CA ASN A 324 -16.37 4.30 14.31
C ASN A 324 -17.62 5.12 14.63
N GLU A 325 -18.15 4.97 15.85
CA GLU A 325 -19.28 5.77 16.31
C GLU A 325 -18.94 7.27 16.37
N HIS A 326 -17.74 7.63 16.85
CA HIS A 326 -17.29 9.03 16.82
C HIS A 326 -17.08 9.54 15.39
N ILE A 327 -16.51 8.72 14.49
CA ILE A 327 -16.36 9.09 13.07
C ILE A 327 -17.72 9.36 12.43
N ARG A 328 -18.71 8.51 12.68
CA ARG A 328 -20.09 8.68 12.19
C ARG A 328 -20.69 9.99 12.69
N LYS A 329 -20.65 10.22 14.00
CA LYS A 329 -21.12 11.46 14.63
C LYS A 329 -20.43 12.69 14.06
N TRP A 330 -19.11 12.67 13.86
CA TRP A 330 -18.39 13.81 13.31
C TRP A 330 -18.75 14.09 11.85
N ARG A 331 -18.99 13.05 11.03
CA ARG A 331 -19.49 13.23 9.65
C ARG A 331 -20.82 13.95 9.64
N GLU A 332 -21.77 13.52 10.48
CA GLU A 332 -23.11 14.12 10.62
C GLU A 332 -23.05 15.57 11.09
N GLU A 333 -22.23 15.85 12.10
CA GLU A 333 -22.13 17.18 12.71
C GLU A 333 -21.44 18.22 11.82
N THR A 334 -20.45 17.81 11.01
CA THR A 334 -19.59 18.77 10.29
C THR A 334 -19.68 18.68 8.77
N ASN A 335 -20.38 17.68 8.23
CA ASN A 335 -20.42 17.40 6.79
C ASN A 335 -19.03 17.21 6.15
N ILE A 336 -18.09 16.59 6.87
CA ILE A 336 -16.71 16.31 6.41
C ILE A 336 -16.50 14.80 6.37
N GLY A 337 -15.78 14.31 5.35
CA GLY A 337 -15.47 12.88 5.17
C GLY A 337 -14.42 12.35 6.14
N PHE A 338 -14.72 12.24 7.43
CA PHE A 338 -13.80 11.59 8.38
C PHE A 338 -13.63 10.10 8.06
N ALA A 339 -12.46 9.51 8.27
CA ALA A 339 -12.27 8.07 8.12
C ALA A 339 -11.28 7.52 9.14
N LEU A 340 -11.54 6.31 9.67
CA LEU A 340 -10.66 5.65 10.61
C LEU A 340 -9.48 5.00 9.87
N TYR A 341 -8.27 5.29 10.30
CA TYR A 341 -7.06 4.97 9.56
C TYR A 341 -6.08 4.20 10.44
N GLY A 342 -5.83 2.93 10.10
CA GLY A 342 -4.68 2.21 10.63
C GLY A 342 -3.41 2.92 10.16
N THR A 343 -2.78 3.71 11.01
CA THR A 343 -1.66 4.57 10.61
C THR A 343 -0.45 3.71 10.22
N PRO A 344 0.19 3.82 9.04
CA PRO A 344 1.39 3.06 8.69
C PRO A 344 2.48 3.18 9.74
N ALA A 345 2.61 4.36 10.34
CA ALA A 345 3.45 4.61 11.51
C ALA A 345 4.95 4.29 11.34
N GLU A 346 5.50 4.41 10.13
CA GLU A 346 6.90 4.09 9.81
C GLU A 346 7.92 4.58 10.82
N SER A 347 7.91 5.89 11.13
CA SER A 347 8.70 6.51 12.19
C SER A 347 7.91 6.74 13.50
N LEU A 348 6.58 6.66 13.43
CA LEU A 348 5.70 6.99 14.56
C LEU A 348 5.71 5.92 15.64
N THR A 349 5.88 4.63 15.27
CA THR A 349 6.02 3.51 16.22
C THR A 349 7.10 3.80 17.26
N HIS A 350 8.30 4.18 16.79
CA HIS A 350 9.43 4.51 17.64
C HIS A 350 9.24 5.86 18.36
N ARG A 351 8.77 6.90 17.66
CA ARG A 351 8.62 8.24 18.24
C ARG A 351 7.65 8.27 19.42
N PHE A 352 6.51 7.58 19.34
CA PHE A 352 5.57 7.51 20.46
C PHE A 352 6.15 6.70 21.62
N CYS A 353 6.70 5.52 21.34
CA CYS A 353 7.35 4.69 22.35
C CYS A 353 8.48 5.45 23.08
N GLN A 354 9.34 6.17 22.36
CA GLN A 354 10.44 6.94 22.96
C GLN A 354 9.94 8.06 23.88
N LYS A 355 8.89 8.78 23.46
CA LYS A 355 8.29 9.85 24.28
C LYS A 355 7.64 9.32 25.54
N ASP A 356 6.97 8.17 25.44
CA ASP A 356 6.35 7.53 26.60
C ASP A 356 7.40 6.93 27.52
N ARG A 357 8.42 6.25 26.97
CA ARG A 357 9.57 5.73 27.73
C ARG A 357 10.28 6.83 28.52
N ALA A 358 10.52 7.99 27.91
CA ALA A 358 11.14 9.12 28.58
C ALA A 358 10.32 9.66 29.76
N ARG A 359 9.00 9.47 29.75
CA ARG A 359 8.08 9.99 30.78
C ARG A 359 7.72 8.95 31.84
N PHE A 360 7.54 7.69 31.43
CA PHE A 360 6.99 6.61 32.25
C PHE A 360 7.99 5.48 32.53
N GLY A 361 9.18 5.54 31.94
CA GLY A 361 10.22 4.52 32.09
C GLY A 361 9.98 3.28 31.23
N ASP A 362 10.66 2.21 31.61
CA ASP A 362 10.58 0.90 30.96
C ASP A 362 9.40 0.11 31.51
N ILE A 363 8.40 -0.09 30.64
CA ILE A 363 7.22 -0.89 30.90
C ILE A 363 7.37 -2.15 30.05
N LYS A 364 7.35 -3.30 30.73
CA LYS A 364 7.56 -4.61 30.12
C LYS A 364 6.60 -4.84 28.96
N ASP A 365 7.14 -5.31 27.83
CA ASP A 365 6.41 -5.61 26.59
C ASP A 365 5.67 -4.42 25.95
N VAL A 366 5.97 -3.20 26.40
CA VAL A 366 5.32 -1.96 25.96
C VAL A 366 6.34 -0.92 25.51
N THR A 367 7.08 -0.30 26.44
CA THR A 367 8.06 0.75 26.10
C THR A 367 9.51 0.24 26.07
N ASP A 368 9.77 -0.89 26.74
CA ASP A 368 11.08 -1.54 26.81
C ASP A 368 11.57 -2.04 25.43
N LYS A 369 10.66 -2.59 24.62
CA LYS A 369 10.93 -3.06 23.25
C LYS A 369 11.30 -1.93 22.26
N GLY A 370 10.97 -0.68 22.59
CA GLY A 370 11.43 0.50 21.84
C GLY A 370 10.60 0.87 20.61
N TYR A 371 9.46 0.22 20.41
CA TYR A 371 8.46 0.51 19.37
C TYR A 371 7.07 0.10 19.84
N TYR A 372 6.03 0.71 19.25
CA TYR A 372 4.65 0.22 19.35
C TYR A 372 4.22 -0.56 18.12
N THR A 373 3.33 -1.52 18.31
CA THR A 373 2.76 -2.33 17.25
C THR A 373 1.81 -1.52 16.38
N ASN A 374 1.85 -1.79 15.08
CA ASN A 374 1.18 -0.98 14.09
C ASN A 374 -0.33 -1.19 14.11
N SER A 375 -1.12 -0.12 14.30
CA SER A 375 -2.59 -0.18 14.26
C SER A 375 -3.18 -1.35 15.09
N TYR A 376 -3.84 -2.31 14.44
CA TYR A 376 -4.48 -3.51 15.00
C TYR A 376 -3.67 -4.79 14.78
N HIS A 377 -2.42 -4.69 14.32
CA HIS A 377 -1.63 -5.85 13.94
C HIS A 377 -1.31 -6.73 15.14
N VAL A 378 -1.27 -8.04 14.90
CA VAL A 378 -0.74 -9.00 15.87
C VAL A 378 0.70 -8.59 16.23
N ASP A 379 1.07 -8.70 17.51
CA ASP A 379 2.42 -8.36 17.94
C ASP A 379 3.43 -9.23 17.19
N VAL A 380 4.48 -8.61 16.66
CA VAL A 380 5.40 -9.29 15.75
C VAL A 380 6.19 -10.43 16.40
N ARG A 381 6.19 -10.48 17.73
CA ARG A 381 6.84 -11.51 18.55
C ARG A 381 5.91 -12.70 18.84
N GLU A 382 4.61 -12.57 18.57
CA GLU A 382 3.61 -13.58 18.89
C GLU A 382 3.61 -14.68 17.82
N PRO A 383 3.89 -15.95 18.17
CA PRO A 383 3.89 -17.04 17.20
C PRO A 383 2.46 -17.36 16.75
N ILE A 384 2.17 -17.06 15.48
CA ILE A 384 0.87 -17.29 14.84
C ILE A 384 1.09 -17.69 13.38
N ASN A 385 0.31 -18.65 12.87
CA ASN A 385 0.39 -18.99 11.45
C ASN A 385 -0.33 -17.96 10.59
N VAL A 386 0.05 -17.89 9.31
CA VAL A 386 -0.44 -16.87 8.37
C VAL A 386 -1.97 -16.84 8.24
N PHE A 387 -2.63 -18.01 8.25
CA PHE A 387 -4.08 -18.10 8.04
C PHE A 387 -4.86 -17.60 9.26
N ASP A 388 -4.43 -17.97 10.47
CA ASP A 388 -5.05 -17.51 11.71
C ASP A 388 -4.79 -16.03 11.94
N LYS A 389 -3.57 -15.54 11.64
CA LYS A 389 -3.24 -14.12 11.70
C LYS A 389 -4.15 -13.32 10.77
N PHE A 390 -4.27 -13.79 9.52
CA PHE A 390 -5.13 -13.15 8.53
C PHE A 390 -6.62 -13.22 8.89
N ALA A 391 -7.10 -14.33 9.45
CA ALA A 391 -8.46 -14.43 9.95
C ALA A 391 -8.73 -13.40 11.05
N PHE A 392 -7.82 -13.31 12.04
CA PHE A 392 -7.94 -12.36 13.13
C PHE A 392 -7.91 -10.91 12.65
N GLU A 393 -6.92 -10.55 11.83
CA GLU A 393 -6.72 -9.18 11.33
C GLU A 393 -7.86 -8.73 10.39
N SER A 394 -8.47 -9.66 9.64
CA SER A 394 -9.61 -9.34 8.75
C SER A 394 -10.78 -8.67 9.47
N GLU A 395 -11.05 -9.06 10.72
CA GLU A 395 -12.14 -8.49 11.52
C GLU A 395 -11.94 -7.01 11.86
N PHE A 396 -10.70 -6.54 11.82
CA PHE A 396 -10.34 -5.14 12.05
C PHE A 396 -10.29 -4.34 10.74
N GLU A 397 -10.03 -4.98 9.60
CA GLU A 397 -10.04 -4.30 8.29
C GLU A 397 -11.42 -3.71 7.99
N ASP A 398 -12.48 -4.47 8.27
CA ASP A 398 -13.88 -4.06 8.12
C ASP A 398 -14.24 -2.86 9.01
N LYS A 399 -13.52 -2.67 10.12
CA LYS A 399 -13.71 -1.55 11.04
C LYS A 399 -12.76 -0.39 10.79
N SER A 400 -11.71 -0.57 9.99
CA SER A 400 -10.66 0.42 9.72
C SER A 400 -10.70 0.90 8.26
N THR A 401 -11.91 1.19 7.76
CA THR A 401 -12.20 1.42 6.32
C THR A 401 -11.56 2.66 5.70
N GLY A 402 -11.00 3.58 6.48
CA GLY A 402 -10.19 4.69 5.96
C GLY A 402 -8.75 4.31 5.65
N GLY A 403 -8.31 3.15 6.15
CA GLY A 403 -7.06 2.51 5.79
C GLY A 403 -6.76 1.29 6.66
N CYS A 404 -6.57 0.17 6.01
CA CYS A 404 -6.27 -1.14 6.58
C CYS A 404 -5.24 -1.83 5.70
N ILE A 405 -4.54 -2.81 6.25
CA ILE A 405 -3.69 -3.76 5.54
C ILE A 405 -3.20 -4.82 6.52
N SER A 406 -2.97 -6.05 6.07
CA SER A 406 -2.40 -7.14 6.87
C SER A 406 -1.08 -7.62 6.26
N TYR A 407 -0.12 -7.99 7.11
CA TYR A 407 1.21 -8.46 6.67
C TYR A 407 1.45 -9.91 7.08
N ALA A 408 2.13 -10.67 6.21
CA ALA A 408 2.66 -11.97 6.58
C ALA A 408 4.18 -12.06 6.31
N GLU A 409 4.94 -12.39 7.35
CA GLU A 409 6.35 -12.72 7.28
C GLU A 409 6.53 -14.16 6.78
N ILE A 410 7.14 -14.30 5.60
CA ILE A 410 7.37 -15.56 4.92
C ILE A 410 8.85 -15.67 4.52
N PRO A 411 9.44 -16.88 4.47
CA PRO A 411 10.83 -17.06 4.09
C PRO A 411 11.04 -16.73 2.60
N ASN A 412 12.24 -16.98 2.09
CA ASN A 412 12.44 -16.94 0.65
C ASN A 412 11.60 -18.04 -0.02
N MET A 413 10.59 -17.64 -0.78
CA MET A 413 9.63 -18.53 -1.43
C MET A 413 9.94 -18.78 -2.92
N THR A 414 11.12 -18.40 -3.40
CA THR A 414 11.50 -18.53 -4.83
C THR A 414 11.34 -19.95 -5.35
N HIS A 415 11.54 -20.96 -4.48
CA HIS A 415 11.40 -22.38 -4.82
C HIS A 415 10.06 -23.01 -4.38
N ASN A 416 9.13 -22.21 -3.85
CA ASN A 416 7.82 -22.68 -3.37
C ASN A 416 6.68 -21.69 -3.69
N VAL A 417 6.59 -21.29 -4.96
CA VAL A 417 5.49 -20.46 -5.48
C VAL A 417 4.09 -21.05 -5.19
N PRO A 418 3.86 -22.39 -5.22
CA PRO A 418 2.55 -22.96 -4.88
C PRO A 418 2.03 -22.60 -3.48
N ALA A 419 2.92 -22.44 -2.50
CA ALA A 419 2.52 -21.98 -1.17
C ALA A 419 2.07 -20.51 -1.17
N ILE A 420 2.72 -19.64 -1.97
CA ILE A 420 2.25 -18.26 -2.16
C ILE A 420 0.87 -18.24 -2.80
N LEU A 421 0.64 -19.06 -3.84
CA LEU A 421 -0.68 -19.16 -4.48
C LEU A 421 -1.78 -19.56 -3.50
N THR A 422 -1.49 -20.49 -2.58
CA THR A 422 -2.42 -20.89 -1.52
C THR A 422 -2.77 -19.72 -0.59
N MET A 423 -1.77 -18.92 -0.21
CA MET A 423 -1.99 -17.74 0.63
C MET A 423 -2.73 -16.61 -0.12
N ILE A 424 -2.45 -16.41 -1.41
CA ILE A 424 -3.16 -15.46 -2.29
C ILE A 424 -4.65 -15.84 -2.39
N GLU A 425 -4.96 -17.11 -2.60
CA GLU A 425 -6.33 -17.61 -2.64
C GLU A 425 -7.06 -17.36 -1.31
N TYR A 426 -6.37 -17.55 -0.18
CA TYR A 426 -6.91 -17.22 1.14
C TYR A 426 -7.18 -15.71 1.31
N ILE A 427 -6.26 -14.85 0.84
CA ILE A 427 -6.45 -13.39 0.85
C ILE A 427 -7.75 -13.03 0.11
N TYR A 428 -7.95 -13.56 -1.10
CA TYR A 428 -9.16 -13.28 -1.88
C TYR A 428 -10.46 -13.54 -1.09
N ASP A 429 -10.51 -14.61 -0.30
CA ASP A 429 -11.71 -15.00 0.44
C ASP A 429 -11.91 -14.28 1.77
N ARG A 430 -10.85 -13.77 2.40
CA ARG A 430 -10.89 -13.38 3.82
C ARG A 430 -10.41 -11.96 4.10
N ILE A 431 -9.51 -11.40 3.30
CA ILE A 431 -8.84 -10.14 3.60
C ILE A 431 -9.07 -9.11 2.50
N SER A 432 -9.27 -7.85 2.89
CA SER A 432 -9.40 -6.75 1.94
C SER A 432 -8.07 -6.37 1.31
N TYR A 433 -7.02 -6.24 2.12
CA TYR A 433 -5.70 -5.85 1.64
C TYR A 433 -4.58 -6.55 2.40
N ALA A 434 -3.78 -7.37 1.73
CA ALA A 434 -2.65 -8.07 2.35
C ALA A 434 -1.38 -8.02 1.52
N GLU A 435 -0.28 -8.20 2.24
CA GLU A 435 1.07 -8.16 1.69
C GLU A 435 1.93 -9.26 2.32
N PHE A 436 2.89 -9.73 1.53
CA PHE A 436 3.92 -10.64 1.99
C PHE A 436 5.25 -9.91 2.19
N ASN A 437 5.90 -10.23 3.29
CA ASN A 437 7.25 -9.80 3.63
C ASN A 437 8.17 -11.00 3.47
N THR A 438 9.05 -10.92 2.47
CA THR A 438 10.16 -11.86 2.28
C THR A 438 11.46 -11.09 2.35
N LYS A 439 12.57 -11.79 2.57
CA LYS A 439 13.88 -11.18 2.80
C LYS A 439 14.75 -11.38 1.56
N LEU A 440 14.98 -10.28 0.85
CA LEU A 440 15.70 -10.24 -0.43
C LEU A 440 16.85 -9.26 -0.29
N ASP A 441 18.02 -9.79 0.05
CA ASP A 441 19.21 -8.98 0.26
C ASP A 441 20.38 -9.50 -0.56
N TYR A 442 21.33 -8.60 -0.81
CA TYR A 442 22.51 -8.90 -1.60
C TYR A 442 23.77 -8.29 -0.98
N CYS A 443 24.81 -9.10 -0.85
CA CYS A 443 26.14 -8.65 -0.44
C CYS A 443 27.02 -8.39 -1.66
N HIS A 444 27.47 -7.15 -1.83
CA HIS A 444 28.23 -6.71 -3.01
C HIS A 444 29.68 -7.19 -2.98
N GLU A 445 30.20 -7.56 -1.81
CA GLU A 445 31.58 -8.04 -1.63
C GLU A 445 31.74 -9.52 -2.01
N CYS A 446 30.79 -10.38 -1.63
CA CYS A 446 30.92 -11.84 -1.81
C CYS A 446 29.82 -12.46 -2.69
N GLY A 447 28.92 -11.65 -3.24
CA GLY A 447 27.79 -12.11 -4.04
C GLY A 447 26.80 -12.99 -3.29
N PHE A 448 26.70 -12.84 -1.96
CA PHE A 448 25.68 -13.55 -1.19
C PHE A 448 24.29 -12.98 -1.53
N ASP A 449 23.42 -13.84 -2.04
CA ASP A 449 22.03 -13.56 -2.39
C ASP A 449 21.13 -14.34 -1.43
N GLY A 450 20.61 -13.64 -0.42
CA GLY A 450 19.94 -14.23 0.73
C GLY A 450 19.90 -13.29 1.92
N GLU A 451 19.23 -13.68 3.01
CA GLU A 451 18.99 -12.78 4.15
C GLU A 451 20.28 -12.29 4.84
N ILE A 452 20.49 -10.97 4.81
CA ILE A 452 21.47 -10.28 5.67
C ILE A 452 20.87 -10.16 7.07
N LYS A 453 21.66 -10.51 8.10
CA LYS A 453 21.18 -10.65 9.47
C LYS A 453 21.61 -9.47 10.34
N LEU A 454 20.86 -9.23 11.40
CA LEU A 454 21.27 -8.34 12.48
C LEU A 454 22.09 -9.11 13.50
N ASN A 455 23.30 -8.64 13.81
CA ASN A 455 24.14 -9.23 14.85
C ASN A 455 23.68 -8.79 16.27
N GLU A 456 24.41 -9.21 17.30
CA GLU A 456 24.09 -8.90 18.70
C GLU A 456 24.10 -7.39 18.99
N ALA A 457 24.92 -6.62 18.27
CA ALA A 457 24.97 -5.16 18.35
C ALA A 457 23.86 -4.46 17.52
N ASN A 458 22.94 -5.21 16.92
CA ASN A 458 21.91 -4.72 15.98
C ASN A 458 22.49 -4.03 14.74
N GLU A 459 23.66 -4.49 14.27
CA GLU A 459 24.24 -4.09 13.01
C GLU A 459 23.97 -5.14 11.94
N TRP A 460 23.71 -4.69 10.71
CA TRP A 460 23.51 -5.60 9.58
C TRP A 460 24.84 -6.20 9.13
N GLU A 461 24.86 -7.51 8.98
CA GLU A 461 26.06 -8.29 8.75
C GLU A 461 25.77 -9.43 7.77
N CYS A 462 26.61 -9.53 6.74
CA CYS A 462 26.55 -10.63 5.80
C CYS A 462 26.91 -11.96 6.50
N PRO A 463 26.06 -12.98 6.49
CA PRO A 463 26.33 -14.25 7.17
C PRO A 463 27.44 -15.08 6.49
N ARG A 464 27.84 -14.72 5.26
CA ARG A 464 28.88 -15.43 4.50
C ARG A 464 30.28 -14.82 4.70
N CYS A 465 30.40 -13.50 4.55
CA CYS A 465 31.69 -12.81 4.58
C CYS A 465 31.85 -11.81 5.74
N HIS A 466 30.85 -11.69 6.61
CA HIS A 466 30.84 -10.76 7.74
C HIS A 466 30.99 -9.28 7.34
N ASN A 467 30.72 -8.94 6.08
CA ASN A 467 30.67 -7.56 5.63
C ASN A 467 29.58 -6.79 6.40
N LYS A 468 29.98 -5.70 7.03
CA LYS A 468 29.11 -4.72 7.74
C LYS A 468 29.06 -3.37 7.02
N ASN A 469 29.80 -3.22 5.92
CA ASN A 469 29.80 -1.99 5.16
C ASN A 469 28.44 -1.81 4.48
N LYS A 470 27.67 -0.90 5.04
CA LYS A 470 26.32 -0.51 4.62
C LYS A 470 26.23 -0.14 3.14
N SER A 471 27.25 0.50 2.55
CA SER A 471 27.25 0.85 1.12
C SER A 471 27.50 -0.34 0.19
N LYS A 472 27.83 -1.50 0.74
CA LYS A 472 28.12 -2.75 0.03
C LYS A 472 27.12 -3.86 0.39
N LEU A 473 25.99 -3.46 0.99
CA LEU A 473 24.88 -4.33 1.32
C LEU A 473 23.61 -3.70 0.75
N THR A 474 22.89 -4.43 -0.09
CA THR A 474 21.51 -4.08 -0.40
C THR A 474 20.63 -4.88 0.55
N VAL A 475 20.06 -4.21 1.55
CA VAL A 475 19.09 -4.81 2.48
C VAL A 475 17.73 -4.20 2.22
N ILE A 476 16.77 -5.04 1.82
CA ILE A 476 15.43 -4.59 1.48
C ILE A 476 14.46 -5.22 2.46
N ARG A 477 13.78 -4.38 3.22
CA ARG A 477 12.70 -4.79 4.12
C ARG A 477 11.49 -3.92 3.87
N ARG A 478 10.33 -4.48 4.18
CA ARG A 478 9.12 -3.70 4.28
C ARG A 478 9.08 -2.98 5.62
N THR A 479 9.04 -1.65 5.56
CA THR A 479 9.05 -0.81 6.77
C THR A 479 7.72 -0.90 7.47
N CYS A 480 6.70 -0.47 6.73
CA CYS A 480 5.29 -0.64 7.05
C CYS A 480 4.63 -1.16 5.79
N GLY A 481 4.24 -0.29 4.85
CA GLY A 481 3.63 -0.71 3.59
C GLY A 481 4.36 -0.21 2.34
N TYR A 482 5.60 0.27 2.48
CA TYR A 482 6.52 0.45 1.36
C TYR A 482 7.80 -0.33 1.65
N LEU A 483 8.50 -0.70 0.59
CA LEU A 483 9.86 -1.22 0.70
C LEU A 483 10.81 -0.05 0.99
N GLY A 484 11.65 -0.24 2.00
CA GLY A 484 12.78 0.63 2.26
C GLY A 484 14.07 -0.01 1.76
N GLU A 485 14.97 0.81 1.25
CA GLU A 485 16.38 0.47 1.06
C GLU A 485 17.18 1.35 2.02
N ASN A 486 18.31 0.84 2.53
CA ASN A 486 19.22 1.56 3.44
C ASN A 486 18.63 1.91 4.83
N PHE A 487 18.85 0.98 5.76
CA PHE A 487 18.91 1.14 7.23
C PHE A 487 17.91 2.08 7.91
N TRP A 488 17.05 1.49 8.74
CA TRP A 488 16.01 2.18 9.48
C TRP A 488 16.48 2.73 10.84
N ASN A 489 15.61 3.53 11.47
CA ASN A 489 15.81 3.94 12.86
C ASN A 489 15.90 2.73 13.81
N GLU A 490 16.40 2.97 15.02
CA GLU A 490 16.65 1.92 16.02
C GLU A 490 15.38 1.11 16.34
N GLY A 491 14.25 1.78 16.60
CA GLY A 491 13.00 1.09 16.93
C GLY A 491 12.50 0.20 15.80
N ARG A 492 12.59 0.66 14.55
CA ARG A 492 12.22 -0.15 13.37
C ARG A 492 13.19 -1.31 13.16
N THR A 493 14.48 -1.10 13.39
CA THR A 493 15.48 -2.16 13.27
C THR A 493 15.23 -3.27 14.30
N LYS A 494 14.87 -2.89 15.55
CA LYS A 494 14.45 -3.85 16.58
C LYS A 494 13.16 -4.58 16.21
N GLU A 495 12.15 -3.84 15.75
CA GLU A 495 10.88 -4.44 15.31
C GLU A 495 11.09 -5.46 14.18
N ILE A 496 11.92 -5.17 13.19
CA ILE A 496 12.26 -6.12 12.10
C ILE A 496 13.00 -7.36 12.63
N LYS A 497 13.87 -7.19 13.64
CA LYS A 497 14.61 -8.29 14.28
C LYS A 497 13.67 -9.25 15.03
N ASP A 498 12.63 -8.69 15.64
CA ASP A 498 11.71 -9.39 16.52
C ASP A 498 10.61 -10.16 15.77
N ARG A 499 10.47 -9.95 14.45
CA ARG A 499 9.42 -10.57 13.65
C ARG A 499 9.57 -12.08 13.57
N VAL A 500 8.54 -12.80 13.99
CA VAL A 500 8.43 -14.25 13.80
C VAL A 500 7.94 -14.57 12.39
N MET A 501 8.31 -15.75 11.90
CA MET A 501 7.81 -16.27 10.63
C MET A 501 6.42 -16.87 10.84
N HIS A 502 5.52 -16.70 9.86
CA HIS A 502 4.14 -17.20 9.95
C HIS A 502 3.90 -18.51 9.18
N ILE A 503 4.95 -19.08 8.57
CA ILE A 503 4.90 -20.37 7.87
C ILE A 503 6.09 -21.26 8.22
#